data_AF-A0A6C0KWB3-F1
#
_entry.id   AF-A0A6C0KWB3-F1
#
_cell.length_a   1.000
_cell.length_b   1.000
_cell.length_c   1.000
_cell.angle_alpha   90.00
_cell.angle_beta   90.00
_cell.angle_gamma   90.00
#
_symmetry.space_group_name_H-M   'P 1'
#
loop_
_entity.id
_entity.type
_entity.pdbx_description
1 polymer ?
#
loop_
_entity_poly.entity_id
_entity_poly.type
_entity_poly.pdbx_seq_one_letter_code
_entity_poly.pdbx_strand_id
1 'polypeptide(L)' 'MLFNNTRKKSHLHYGTAKKARETIRYLKGRPRGEQVQGAQAMYSRAKFHARQTKDMREAMKIYRKFLRTLKRRS' A
#
# COMPACT_ATOMS: atom_id res chain seq x y z
N MET A 1 -4.03 -30.18 18.49
CA MET A 1 -3.69 -28.75 18.34
C MET A 1 -3.99 -28.31 16.91
N LEU A 2 -5.03 -27.50 16.69
CA LEU A 2 -5.43 -27.04 15.35
C LEU A 2 -4.78 -25.68 15.07
N PHE A 3 -3.57 -25.68 14.50
CA PHE A 3 -2.99 -24.44 13.93
C PHE A 3 -3.68 -24.15 12.60
N ASN A 4 -4.88 -23.57 12.64
CA ASN A 4 -5.54 -23.10 11.44
C ASN A 4 -4.82 -21.83 10.95
N ASN A 5 -3.73 -22.03 10.20
CA ASN A 5 -2.93 -20.99 9.56
C ASN A 5 -3.68 -20.40 8.35
N THR A 6 -4.87 -19.84 8.57
CA THR A 6 -5.54 -19.01 7.57
C THR A 6 -5.02 -17.58 7.69
N ARG A 7 -3.75 -17.36 7.29
CA ARG A 7 -3.26 -15.98 7.07
C ARG A 7 -4.14 -15.36 5.99
N LYS A 8 -5.18 -14.62 6.39
CA LYS A 8 -6.00 -13.79 5.49
C LYS A 8 -5.03 -13.00 4.61
N LYS A 9 -5.07 -13.24 3.30
CA LYS A 9 -4.22 -12.51 2.35
C LYS A 9 -4.54 -11.03 2.51
N SER A 10 -3.62 -10.26 3.08
CA SER A 10 -3.80 -8.82 3.22
C SER A 10 -3.88 -8.20 1.83
N HIS A 11 -4.91 -7.40 1.56
CA HIS A 11 -5.02 -6.65 0.29
C HIS A 11 -3.99 -5.50 0.17
N LEU A 12 -3.17 -5.29 1.21
CA LEU A 12 -2.16 -4.23 1.28
C LEU A 12 -0.77 -4.79 0.97
N HIS A 13 -0.15 -4.27 -0.09
CA HIS A 13 1.09 -4.81 -0.62
C HIS A 13 2.01 -3.70 -1.16
N TYR A 14 3.27 -3.71 -0.74
CA TYR A 14 4.23 -2.64 -1.07
C TYR A 14 5.41 -3.10 -1.94
N GLY A 15 5.47 -4.39 -2.29
CA GLY A 15 6.65 -4.99 -2.92
C GLY A 15 6.86 -4.68 -4.40
N THR A 16 5.79 -4.37 -5.15
CA THR A 16 5.89 -4.07 -6.59
C THR A 16 4.86 -3.05 -7.04
N ALA A 17 5.12 -2.43 -8.19
CA ALA A 17 4.19 -1.48 -8.81
C ALA A 17 2.81 -2.10 -9.09
N LYS A 18 2.76 -3.35 -9.57
CA LYS A 18 1.50 -4.07 -9.84
C LYS A 18 0.66 -4.18 -8.56
N LYS A 19 1.26 -4.70 -7.49
CA LYS A 19 0.59 -4.88 -6.20
C LYS A 19 0.19 -3.56 -5.54
N ALA A 20 1.01 -2.51 -5.69
CA ALA A 20 0.67 -1.18 -5.20
C ALA A 20 -0.60 -0.63 -5.88
N ARG A 21 -0.78 -0.86 -7.19
CA ARG A 21 -2.01 -0.49 -7.90
C ARG A 21 -3.22 -1.29 -7.40
N GLU A 22 -3.06 -2.58 -7.15
CA GLU A 22 -4.12 -3.43 -6.58
C GLU A 22 -4.54 -2.91 -5.20
N THR A 23 -3.58 -2.59 -4.33
CA THR A 23 -3.84 -1.96 -3.03
C THR A 23 -4.57 -0.63 -3.18
N ILE A 24 -4.20 0.23 -4.12
CA ILE A 24 -4.91 1.49 -4.36
C ILE A 24 -6.36 1.24 -4.82
N ARG A 25 -6.59 0.27 -5.71
CA ARG A 25 -7.97 -0.07 -6.14
C ARG A 25 -8.82 -0.48 -4.94
N TYR A 26 -8.27 -1.32 -4.06
CA TYR A 26 -8.92 -1.70 -2.82
C TYR A 26 -9.19 -0.50 -1.90
N LEU A 27 -8.20 0.38 -1.70
CA LEU A 27 -8.35 1.55 -0.84
C LEU A 27 -9.38 2.54 -1.38
N LYS A 28 -9.51 2.74 -2.70
CA LYS A 28 -10.48 3.68 -3.27
C LYS A 28 -11.93 3.43 -2.85
N GLY A 29 -12.30 2.19 -2.50
CA GLY A 29 -13.63 1.84 -1.97
C GLY A 29 -13.79 2.03 -0.45
N ARG A 30 -12.75 2.53 0.25
CA ARG A 30 -12.73 2.70 1.70
C ARG A 30 -12.92 4.16 2.12
N PRO A 31 -13.30 4.45 3.38
CA PRO A 31 -13.31 5.81 3.92
C PRO A 31 -11.97 6.51 3.74
N ARG A 32 -11.99 7.84 3.53
CA ARG A 32 -10.79 8.63 3.23
C ARG A 32 -9.66 8.45 4.27
N GLY A 33 -10.01 8.37 5.56
CA GLY A 33 -9.03 8.12 6.62
C GLY A 33 -8.27 6.81 6.42
N GLU A 34 -8.98 5.72 6.11
CA GLU A 34 -8.39 4.42 5.79
C GLU A 34 -7.55 4.47 4.51
N GLN A 35 -7.96 5.24 3.50
CA GLN A 35 -7.17 5.43 2.28
C GLN A 35 -5.80 6.04 2.57
N VAL A 36 -5.79 7.10 3.37
CA VAL A 36 -4.55 7.80 3.75
C VAL A 36 -3.68 6.89 4.60
N GLN A 37 -4.23 6.29 5.67
CA GLN A 37 -3.48 5.43 6.58
C GLN A 37 -2.90 4.21 5.85
N GLY A 38 -3.71 3.52 5.04
CA GLY A 38 -3.27 2.34 4.29
C GLY A 38 -2.18 2.66 3.27
N ALA A 39 -2.34 3.75 2.51
CA ALA A 39 -1.35 4.17 1.53
C ALA A 39 -0.04 4.68 2.18
N GLN A 40 -0.13 5.41 3.29
CA GLN A 40 1.04 5.83 4.07
C GLN A 40 1.80 4.64 4.64
N ALA A 41 1.09 3.67 5.24
CA ALA A 41 1.70 2.47 5.78
C ALA A 41 2.47 1.69 4.70
N MET A 42 1.88 1.49 3.53
CA MET A 42 2.55 0.76 2.44
C MET A 42 3.71 1.55 1.83
N TYR A 43 3.56 2.88 1.70
CA TYR A 43 4.67 3.74 1.29
C TYR A 43 5.86 3.62 2.25
N SER A 44 5.62 3.72 3.55
CA SER A 44 6.67 3.61 4.58
C SER A 44 7.34 2.24 4.56
N ARG A 45 6.56 1.16 4.41
CA ARG A 45 7.11 -0.20 4.28
C ARG A 45 8.01 -0.35 3.06
N ALA A 46 7.64 0.20 1.91
CA ALA A 46 8.51 0.21 0.72
C ALA A 46 9.74 1.13 0.91
N LYS A 47 9.56 2.29 1.54
CA LYS A 47 10.63 3.27 1.76
C LYS A 47 11.73 2.75 2.67
N PHE A 48 11.37 2.05 3.75
CA PHE A 48 12.30 1.61 4.79
C PHE A 48 12.61 0.11 4.73
N HIS A 49 12.28 -0.57 3.63
CA HIS A 49 12.64 -1.97 3.47
C HIS A 49 14.17 -2.12 3.41
N ALA A 50 14.74 -2.99 4.26
CA ALA A 50 16.20 -3.15 4.39
C ALA A 50 16.91 -3.45 3.06
N ARG A 51 16.25 -4.22 2.18
CA ARG A 51 16.69 -4.50 0.80
C ARG A 51 15.73 -3.87 -0.19
N GLN A 52 15.63 -2.55 -0.19
CA GLN A 52 14.71 -1.85 -1.08
C GLN A 52 15.04 -2.13 -2.55
N THR A 53 14.10 -2.72 -3.28
CA THR A 53 14.27 -3.06 -4.70
C THR A 53 13.84 -1.91 -5.62
N LYS A 54 14.22 -1.98 -6.90
CA LYS A 54 13.72 -1.05 -7.93
C LYS A 54 12.19 -1.04 -8.00
N ASP A 55 11.57 -2.21 -7.87
CA ASP A 55 10.10 -2.35 -7.90
C ASP A 55 9.42 -1.69 -6.69
N MET A 56 10.05 -1.71 -5.51
CA MET A 56 9.56 -1.00 -4.33
C MET A 56 9.64 0.52 -4.53
N ARG A 57 10.68 1.02 -5.21
CA ARG A 57 10.77 2.46 -5.56
C ARG A 57 9.66 2.87 -6.52
N GLU A 58 9.30 2.01 -7.48
CA GLU A 58 8.15 2.25 -8.34
C GLU A 58 6.82 2.20 -7.57
N ALA A 59 6.67 1.27 -6.63
CA ALA A 59 5.54 1.24 -5.71
C ALA A 59 5.42 2.53 -4.89
N MET A 60 6.55 3.07 -4.39
CA MET A 60 6.58 4.34 -3.66
C MET A 60 6.05 5.51 -4.51
N LYS A 61 6.45 5.60 -5.79
CA LYS A 61 5.95 6.66 -6.70
C LYS A 61 4.43 6.59 -6.84
N ILE A 62 3.89 5.38 -6.95
CA ILE A 62 2.46 5.13 -7.07
C ILE A 62 1.72 5.57 -5.80
N TYR A 63 2.19 5.18 -4.61
CA TYR A 63 1.59 5.62 -3.35
C TYR A 63 1.71 7.13 -3.13
N ARG A 64 2.87 7.72 -3.43
CA ARG A 64 3.09 9.17 -3.30
C ARG A 64 2.13 9.95 -4.21
N LYS A 65 1.90 9.48 -5.43
CA LYS A 65 0.92 10.07 -6.35
C LYS A 65 -0.49 9.98 -5.76
N PHE A 66 -0.89 8.83 -5.24
CA PHE A 66 -2.21 8.64 -4.63
C PHE A 66 -2.42 9.54 -3.41
N LEU A 67 -1.46 9.59 -2.47
CA LEU A 67 -1.54 10.47 -1.30
C LEU A 67 -1.65 11.95 -1.68
N ARG A 68 -0.93 12.40 -2.72
CA ARG A 68 -1.09 13.76 -3.27
C ARG A 68 -2.50 14.01 -3.80
N THR A 69 -3.10 13.04 -4.50
CA THR A 69 -4.47 13.18 -4.99
C THR A 69 -5.48 13.30 -3.85
N LEU A 70 -5.26 12.61 -2.74
CA LEU A 70 -6.08 12.75 -1.55
C LEU A 70 -5.91 14.14 -0.94
N LYS A 71 -4.68 14.60 -0.70
CA LYS A 71 -4.39 15.93 -0.12
C LYS A 71 -5.00 17.10 -0.92
N ARG A 72 -5.09 17.00 -2.25
CA ARG A 72 -5.70 18.07 -3.08
C ARG A 72 -7.23 18.15 -2.99
N ARG A 73 -7.88 17.14 -2.41
CA ARG A 73 -9.33 17.07 -2.24
C ARG A 73 -9.80 17.46 -0.83
N SER A 74 -8.90 17.90 0.04
CA SER A 74 -9.23 18.47 1.37
C SER A 74 -9.21 19.97 1.32
#